data_AF-A0A7K4INS9-F1
#
_entry.id   AF-A0A7K4INS9-F1
#
_cell.length_a   1.000
_cell.length_b   1.000
_cell.length_c   1.000
_cell.angle_alpha   90.00
_cell.angle_beta   90.00
_cell.angle_gamma   90.00
#
_symmetry.space_group_name_H-M   'P 1'
#
loop_
_entity.id
_entity.type
_entity.pdbx_description
1 polymer ?
#
loop_
_entity_poly.entity_id
_entity_poly.type
_entity_poly.pdbx_seq_one_letter_code
_entity_poly.pdbx_strand_id
1 'polypeptide(L)' 'MSFFGFDLIGLIGLIIIGLIIILVIRLLIVLIPAAIIAIIVWIFTGNLWYAGAAFLLIALLSIVKKL' A
#
# COMPACT_ATOMS: atom_id res chain seq x y z
N MET A 1 25.36 -30.18 5.74
CA MET A 1 24.40 -29.18 6.25
C MET A 1 23.14 -29.94 6.65
N SER A 2 22.80 -29.95 7.93
CA SER A 2 21.74 -30.77 8.52
C SER A 2 20.36 -30.40 7.94
N PHE A 3 19.50 -31.40 7.76
CA PHE A 3 18.12 -31.27 7.26
C PHE A 3 17.34 -30.14 7.98
N PHE A 4 17.49 -30.05 9.31
CA PHE A 4 16.95 -28.98 10.15
C PHE A 4 17.36 -27.55 9.75
N GLY A 5 18.54 -27.36 9.14
CA GLY A 5 19.00 -26.05 8.72
C GLY A 5 18.27 -25.52 7.49
N PHE A 6 17.94 -26.39 6.54
CA PHE A 6 17.18 -26.01 5.34
C PHE A 6 15.71 -25.71 5.66
N ASP A 7 15.12 -26.45 6.59
CA ASP A 7 13.74 -26.22 7.04
C ASP A 7 13.59 -24.85 7.72
N LEU A 8 14.53 -24.49 8.60
CA LEU A 8 14.53 -23.19 9.28
C LEU A 8 14.75 -22.01 8.33
N ILE A 9 15.68 -22.13 7.38
CA ILE A 9 15.94 -21.08 6.39
C ILE A 9 14.74 -20.91 5.46
N GLY A 10 14.11 -22.02 5.04
CA GLY A 10 12.87 -22.00 4.27
C GLY A 10 11.74 -21.31 5.01
N LEU A 11 11.51 -21.65 6.28
CA LEU A 11 10.50 -21.03 7.12
C LEU A 11 10.69 -19.51 7.23
N ILE A 12 11.89 -19.05 7.53
CA ILE A 12 12.22 -17.61 7.64
C ILE A 12 11.96 -16.90 6.30
N GLY A 13 12.35 -17.51 5.17
CA GLY A 13 12.08 -16.97 3.84
C GLY A 13 10.59 -16.79 3.57
N LEU A 14 9.76 -17.80 3.88
CA LEU A 14 8.31 -17.71 3.73
C LEU A 14 7.68 -16.62 4.63
N ILE A 15 8.17 -16.45 5.85
CA ILE A 15 7.69 -15.40 6.77
C ILE A 15 7.97 -14.01 6.19
N ILE A 16 9.17 -13.78 5.67
CA ILE A 16 9.54 -12.49 5.05
C ILE A 16 8.65 -12.21 3.85
N ILE A 17 8.43 -13.20 2.98
CA ILE A 17 7.55 -13.07 1.82
C ILE A 17 6.12 -12.76 2.28
N GLY A 18 5.61 -13.47 3.28
CA GLY A 18 4.29 -13.22 3.85
C GLY A 18 4.14 -11.80 4.40
N LEU A 19 5.16 -11.29 5.10
CA LEU A 19 5.17 -9.91 5.60
C LEU A 19 5.15 -8.88 4.48
N ILE A 20 5.94 -9.07 3.42
CA ILE A 20 5.94 -8.18 2.25
C ILE A 20 4.55 -8.13 1.62
N ILE A 21 3.92 -9.28 1.41
CA ILE A 21 2.57 -9.38 0.83
C ILE A 21 1.55 -8.63 1.70
N ILE A 22 1.57 -8.84 3.02
CA ILE A 22 0.67 -8.14 3.95
C ILE A 22 0.87 -6.64 3.88
N LEU A 23 2.13 -6.18 3.81
CA LEU A 23 2.46 -4.76 3.73
C LEU A 23 1.91 -4.12 2.44
N VAL A 24 2.07 -4.79 1.30
CA VAL A 24 1.57 -4.32 0.00
C VAL A 24 0.04 -4.27 0.00
N ILE A 25 -0.64 -5.32 0.45
CA ILE A 25 -2.11 -5.35 0.50
C ILE A 25 -2.65 -4.26 1.43
N ARG A 26 -2.03 -4.09 2.61
CA ARG A 26 -2.42 -3.05 3.57
C ARG A 26 -2.24 -1.65 2.97
N LEU A 27 -1.17 -1.42 2.22
CA LEU A 27 -0.93 -0.16 1.53
C LEU A 27 -2.02 0.11 0.49
N LEU A 28 -2.36 -0.89 -0.33
CA LEU A 28 -3.43 -0.77 -1.32
C LEU A 28 -4.77 -0.40 -0.67
N ILE A 29 -5.14 -1.04 0.44
CA ILE A 29 -6.40 -0.75 1.15
C ILE A 29 -6.44 0.69 1.67
N VAL A 30 -5.32 1.24 2.15
CA VAL A 30 -5.23 2.64 2.61
C VAL A 30 -5.29 3.61 1.44
N LEU A 31 -4.79 3.22 0.27
CA LEU A 31 -4.84 4.04 -0.93
C LEU A 31 -6.23 4.10 -1.58
N ILE A 32 -7.11 3.12 -1.34
CA ILE A 32 -8.48 3.10 -1.90
C ILE A 32 -9.22 4.43 -1.68
N PRO A 33 -9.39 4.95 -0.45
CA PRO A 33 -10.09 6.24 -0.26
C PRO A 33 -9.40 7.41 -0.95
N ALA A 34 -8.06 7.43 -1.00
CA ALA A 34 -7.32 8.47 -1.71
C ALA A 34 -7.55 8.39 -3.22
N ALA A 35 -7.58 7.18 -3.78
CA ALA A 35 -7.87 6.95 -5.20
C ALA A 35 -9.29 7.38 -5.56
N ILE A 36 -10.28 7.11 -4.70
CA ILE A 36 -11.65 7.57 -4.90
C ILE A 36 -11.70 9.10 -5.01
N ILE A 37 -11.08 9.82 -4.07
CA ILE A 37 -11.07 11.29 -4.12
C ILE A 37 -10.31 11.80 -5.35
N ALA A 38 -9.18 11.18 -5.71
CA ALA A 38 -8.43 11.56 -6.90
C ALA A 38 -9.27 11.42 -8.19
N ILE A 39 -10.04 10.35 -8.32
CA ILE A 39 -10.96 10.12 -9.45
C ILE A 39 -12.04 11.20 -9.46
N ILE A 40 -12.62 11.52 -8.30
CA ILE A 40 -13.62 12.59 -8.19
C ILE A 40 -13.02 13.91 -8.68
N VAL A 41 -11.85 14.31 -8.18
CA VAL A 41 -11.17 15.54 -8.59
C VAL A 41 -10.84 15.52 -10.09
N TRP A 42 -10.40 14.39 -10.62
CA TRP A 42 -10.14 14.25 -12.06
C TRP A 42 -11.40 14.50 -12.90
N ILE A 43 -12.55 13.93 -12.51
CA ILE A 43 -13.83 14.12 -13.20
C ILE A 43 -14.25 15.59 -13.19
N PHE A 44 -14.08 16.29 -12.07
CA PHE A 44 -14.47 17.70 -11.95
C PHE A 44 -13.50 18.67 -12.63
N THR A 45 -12.20 18.38 -12.61
CA THR A 45 -11.17 19.33 -13.07
C THR A 45 -10.67 19.03 -14.48
N GLY A 46 -10.87 17.80 -14.97
CA GLY A 46 -10.36 17.33 -16.26
C GLY A 46 -8.83 17.22 -16.36
N ASN A 47 -8.09 17.49 -15.28
CA ASN A 47 -6.64 17.62 -15.27
C ASN A 47 -6.00 16.63 -14.29
N LEU A 48 -5.11 15.79 -14.81
CA LEU A 48 -4.42 14.74 -14.07
C LEU A 48 -3.48 15.27 -12.97
N TRP A 49 -2.93 16.47 -13.12
CA TRP A 49 -2.06 17.07 -12.10
C TRP A 49 -2.82 17.40 -10.81
N TYR A 50 -4.02 17.96 -10.93
CA TYR A 50 -4.87 18.25 -9.76
C TYR A 50 -5.40 16.98 -9.11
N ALA A 51 -5.71 15.95 -9.91
CA ALA A 51 -6.09 14.63 -9.39
C ALA A 51 -4.94 13.96 -8.63
N GLY A 52 -3.71 14.04 -9.16
CA GLY A 52 -2.50 13.54 -8.50
C GLY A 52 -2.18 14.29 -7.20
N ALA A 53 -2.32 15.62 -7.21
CA ALA A 53 -2.16 16.42 -5.99
C ALA A 53 -3.21 16.04 -4.93
N ALA A 54 -4.47 15.86 -5.32
CA ALA A 54 -5.53 15.41 -4.42
C ALA A 54 -5.27 14.00 -3.88
N PHE A 55 -4.82 13.07 -4.72
CA PHE A 55 -4.41 11.73 -4.31
C PHE A 55 -3.33 11.79 -3.21
N LEU A 56 -2.26 12.55 -3.44
CA LEU A 56 -1.14 12.67 -2.49
C LEU A 56 -1.56 13.30 -1.17
N LEU A 57 -2.35 14.39 -1.22
CA LEU A 57 -2.85 15.06 -0.02
C LEU A 57 -3.76 14.15 0.80
N ILE A 58 -4.69 13.44 0.16
CA ILE A 58 -5.62 12.53 0.85
C ILE A 58 -4.89 11.27 1.32
N ALA A 59 -3.92 10.75 0.57
CA ALA A 59 -3.09 9.62 1.00
C ALA A 59 -2.30 9.98 2.27
N LEU A 60 -1.70 11.18 2.29
CA LEU A 60 -1.00 11.70 3.46
C LEU A 60 -1.95 11.85 4.66
N LEU A 61 -3.11 12.47 4.46
CA LEU A 61 -4.12 12.63 5.51
C LEU A 61 -4.68 11.28 5.99
N SER A 62 -4.84 10.30 5.11
CA SER A 62 -5.33 8.96 5.45
C SER A 62 -4.33 8.19 6.29
N ILE A 63 -3.03 8.37 6.04
CA ILE A 63 -1.96 7.81 6.88
C ILE A 63 -1.95 8.52 8.24
N VAL A 64 -1.99 9.86 8.25
CA VAL A 64 -1.90 10.65 9.50
C VAL A 64 -3.12 10.47 10.41
N LYS A 65 -4.34 10.40 9.87
CA LYS A 65 -5.57 10.20 10.68
C LYS A 65 -5.82 8.75 11.11
N LYS A 66 -5.13 7.79 10.52
CA LYS A 66 -5.29 6.36 10.84
C LYS A 66 -4.28 5.87 11.88
N LEU A 67 -3.27 6.70 12.21
CA LEU A 67 -2.46 6.61 13.42
C LEU A 67 -3.23 7.23 14.60
#